data_AF-K1SCF1-F1
#
_entry.id   AF-K1SCF1-F1
#
_cell.length_a   1.000
_cell.length_b   1.000
_cell.length_c   1.000
_cell.angle_alpha   90.00
_cell.angle_beta   90.00
_cell.angle_gamma   90.00
#
_symmetry.space_group_name_H-M   'P 1'
#
loop_
_entity.id
_entity.type
_entity.pdbx_description
1 polymer ?
#
loop_
_entity_poly.entity_id
_entity_poly.type
_entity_poly.pdbx_seq_one_letter_code
_entity_poly.pdbx_strand_id
1 'polypeptide(L)'
;QYKLGQIGGGTLTHDLQSWWARVRGKEDPNTVIGTDARLFGKTFMALNGVDLTVYKGEALGIIGRNGAGKSTLLKILSRITAPTEGEIRLRGRVASMLEVGTGFNNEMTGRENIYMNGAILGMTRAEVDSKIDQIIEFSECGDFIDTPVKRYSSGMFVKLAFSVPPTWTARSW
;
A
#
# COMPACT_ATOMS: atom_id res chain seq x y z
N GLN A 1 6.88 -14.97 -6.81
CA GLN A 1 5.80 -15.93 -6.48
C GLN A 1 5.14 -15.51 -5.16
N TYR A 2 3.83 -15.25 -5.14
CA TYR A 2 3.11 -14.85 -3.92
C TYR A 2 2.30 -16.06 -3.41
N LYS A 3 2.58 -16.51 -2.19
CA LYS A 3 1.77 -17.56 -1.53
C LYS A 3 0.63 -16.88 -0.78
N LEU A 4 -0.60 -17.18 -1.17
CA LEU A 4 -1.78 -16.81 -0.39
C LEU A 4 -1.79 -17.64 0.92
N GLY A 5 -2.09 -17.01 2.06
CA GLY A 5 -2.44 -17.72 3.31
C GLY A 5 -1.37 -17.80 4.39
N GLN A 6 -0.28 -17.02 4.33
CA GLN A 6 0.75 -17.07 5.37
C GLN A 6 0.86 -15.78 6.18
N ILE A 7 -0.22 -15.32 6.81
CA ILE A 7 -0.13 -14.45 7.99
C ILE A 7 -1.27 -14.78 8.97
N GLY A 8 -0.90 -15.27 10.16
CA GLY A 8 -1.54 -14.87 11.42
C GLY A 8 -2.56 -15.83 12.05
N GLY A 9 -2.10 -16.56 13.08
CA GLY A 9 -2.85 -16.82 14.32
C GLY A 9 -4.15 -17.64 14.25
N GLY A 10 -4.06 -18.96 14.43
CA GLY A 10 -5.20 -19.84 14.68
C GLY A 10 -4.89 -20.85 15.77
N THR A 11 -5.67 -20.83 16.84
CA THR A 11 -5.54 -21.63 18.07
C THR A 11 -5.58 -23.14 17.74
N LEU A 12 -4.75 -23.95 18.41
CA LEU A 12 -4.70 -25.43 18.30
C LEU A 12 -6.09 -26.12 18.28
N THR A 13 -7.08 -25.50 18.91
CA THR A 13 -8.48 -25.93 18.92
C THR A 13 -9.16 -25.88 17.55
N HIS A 14 -8.84 -24.90 16.70
CA HIS A 14 -9.38 -24.79 15.34
C HIS A 14 -8.85 -25.90 14.42
N ASP A 15 -7.54 -26.20 14.49
CA ASP A 15 -6.93 -27.27 13.69
C ASP A 15 -7.47 -28.65 14.07
N LEU A 16 -7.69 -28.89 15.38
CA LEU A 16 -8.34 -30.12 15.86
C LEU A 16 -9.78 -30.22 15.35
N GLN A 17 -10.55 -29.15 15.41
CA GLN A 17 -11.95 -29.15 14.98
C GLN A 17 -12.08 -29.40 13.47
N SER A 18 -11.20 -28.81 12.68
CA SER A 18 -11.09 -29.02 11.23
C SER A 18 -10.65 -30.45 10.87
N TRP A 19 -9.73 -31.04 11.65
CA TRP A 19 -9.35 -32.45 11.51
C TRP A 19 -10.51 -33.40 11.83
N TRP A 20 -11.23 -33.15 12.93
CA TRP A 20 -12.40 -33.94 13.33
C TRP A 20 -13.57 -33.84 12.33
N ALA A 21 -13.77 -32.67 11.70
CA ALA A 21 -14.76 -32.49 10.64
C ALA A 21 -14.43 -33.32 9.39
N ARG A 22 -13.15 -33.33 8.98
CA ARG A 22 -12.66 -34.15 7.85
C ARG A 22 -12.82 -35.65 8.10
N VAL A 23 -12.53 -36.14 9.30
CA VAL A 23 -12.67 -37.56 9.66
C VAL A 23 -14.13 -38.01 9.63
N ARG A 24 -15.09 -37.12 9.91
CA ARG A 24 -16.53 -37.43 9.85
C ARG A 24 -17.18 -37.16 8.49
N GLY A 25 -16.41 -36.74 7.48
CA GLY A 25 -16.93 -36.41 6.15
C GLY A 25 -17.94 -35.25 6.13
N LYS A 26 -17.91 -34.37 7.14
CA LYS A 26 -18.76 -33.15 7.19
C LYS A 26 -17.97 -31.92 6.75
N GLU A 27 -18.67 -30.93 6.22
CA GLU A 27 -18.07 -29.65 5.81
C GLU A 27 -17.43 -28.95 7.03
N ASP A 28 -16.21 -28.45 6.84
CA ASP A 28 -15.39 -27.86 7.89
C ASP A 28 -15.91 -26.45 8.24
N PRO A 29 -16.35 -26.22 9.49
CA PRO A 29 -16.97 -24.96 9.89
C PRO A 29 -16.02 -23.76 9.91
N ASN A 30 -14.69 -23.99 9.83
CA ASN A 30 -13.67 -22.94 9.78
C ASN A 30 -13.25 -22.58 8.35
N THR A 31 -13.91 -23.11 7.32
CA THR A 31 -13.62 -22.72 5.95
C THR A 31 -14.06 -21.28 5.69
N VAL A 32 -13.09 -20.42 5.37
CA VAL A 32 -13.37 -19.04 4.97
C VAL A 32 -14.21 -19.08 3.70
N ILE A 33 -15.48 -18.69 3.82
CA ILE A 33 -16.47 -18.69 2.73
C ILE A 33 -15.86 -17.98 1.51
N GLY A 34 -15.72 -18.72 0.41
CA GLY A 34 -15.14 -18.23 -0.85
C GLY A 34 -13.74 -18.73 -1.18
N THR A 35 -13.10 -19.55 -0.32
CA THR A 35 -11.77 -20.12 -0.61
C THR A 35 -11.87 -21.58 -0.99
N ASP A 36 -11.73 -21.87 -2.29
CA ASP A 36 -11.72 -23.22 -2.84
C ASP A 36 -10.54 -24.01 -2.27
N ALA A 37 -10.82 -25.06 -1.48
CA ALA A 37 -9.80 -25.86 -0.77
C ALA A 37 -8.76 -26.51 -1.72
N ARG A 38 -9.03 -26.54 -3.03
CA ARG A 38 -8.14 -27.03 -4.09
C ARG A 38 -6.97 -26.08 -4.42
N LEU A 39 -6.93 -24.88 -3.84
CA LEU A 39 -5.92 -23.85 -4.14
C LEU A 39 -4.79 -23.77 -3.10
N PHE A 40 -4.87 -24.51 -1.98
CA PHE A 40 -3.77 -24.62 -1.04
C PHE A 40 -2.56 -25.28 -1.71
N GLY A 41 -1.48 -24.52 -1.90
CA GLY A 41 -0.25 -25.00 -2.51
C GLY A 41 -0.14 -24.84 -4.03
N LYS A 42 -1.17 -24.32 -4.72
CA LYS A 42 -1.06 -24.03 -6.16
C LYS A 42 -0.41 -22.67 -6.39
N THR A 43 0.75 -22.68 -7.04
CA THR A 43 1.41 -21.47 -7.54
C THR A 43 0.54 -20.82 -8.61
N PHE A 44 0.04 -19.61 -8.34
CA PHE A 44 -0.72 -18.83 -9.31
C PHE A 44 0.18 -17.80 -9.98
N MET A 45 0.20 -17.79 -11.31
CA MET A 45 0.94 -16.81 -12.10
C MET A 45 0.12 -15.52 -12.19
N ALA A 46 0.49 -14.53 -11.39
CA ALA A 46 -0.23 -13.26 -11.30
C ALA A 46 0.01 -12.32 -12.49
N LEU A 47 1.18 -12.43 -13.14
CA LEU A 47 1.55 -11.72 -14.37
C LEU A 47 2.32 -12.68 -15.26
N ASN A 48 2.10 -12.62 -16.56
CA ASN A 48 2.76 -13.47 -17.55
C ASN A 48 3.16 -12.63 -18.76
N GLY A 49 4.47 -12.44 -18.98
CA GLY A 49 5.01 -11.75 -20.16
C GLY A 49 4.41 -10.36 -20.39
N VAL A 50 4.55 -9.46 -19.42
CA VAL A 50 4.06 -8.07 -19.54
C VAL A 50 5.20 -7.17 -20.01
N ASP A 51 5.09 -6.67 -21.23
CA ASP A 51 5.98 -5.64 -21.78
C ASP A 51 5.25 -4.28 -21.80
N LEU A 52 5.81 -3.31 -21.08
CA LEU A 52 5.23 -1.98 -20.93
C LEU A 52 6.35 -0.94 -20.90
N THR A 53 6.21 0.10 -21.72
CA THR A 53 7.04 1.31 -21.68
C THR A 53 6.13 2.51 -21.48
N VAL A 54 6.45 3.36 -20.50
CA VAL A 54 5.71 4.60 -20.19
C VAL A 54 6.70 5.75 -20.23
N TYR A 55 6.41 6.77 -21.02
CA TYR A 55 7.24 7.95 -21.16
C TYR A 55 6.83 9.05 -20.17
N LYS A 56 7.74 10.01 -19.94
CA LYS A 56 7.46 11.16 -19.07
C LYS A 56 6.27 11.96 -19.62
N GLY A 57 5.32 12.27 -18.75
CA GLY A 57 4.11 13.02 -19.11
C GLY A 57 2.95 12.16 -19.59
N GLU A 58 3.13 10.84 -19.72
CA GLU A 58 2.03 9.94 -20.07
C GLU A 58 1.21 9.52 -18.84
N ALA A 59 -0.10 9.44 -19.02
CA ALA A 59 -1.00 8.85 -18.04
C ALA A 59 -1.32 7.40 -18.44
N LEU A 60 -0.96 6.44 -17.58
CA LEU A 60 -1.26 5.02 -17.79
C LEU A 60 -2.45 4.58 -16.93
N GLY A 61 -3.52 4.11 -17.58
CA GLY A 61 -4.64 3.45 -16.91
C GLY A 61 -4.54 1.92 -17.00
N ILE A 62 -4.52 1.23 -15.85
CA ILE A 62 -4.51 -0.24 -15.79
C ILE A 62 -5.92 -0.74 -15.45
N ILE A 63 -6.61 -1.33 -16.43
CA ILE A 63 -7.98 -1.85 -16.29
C ILE A 63 -8.03 -3.36 -16.52
N GLY A 64 -8.99 -4.04 -15.91
CA GLY A 64 -9.15 -5.50 -16.03
C GLY A 64 -10.03 -6.09 -14.94
N ARG A 65 -10.42 -7.36 -15.08
CA ARG A 65 -11.26 -8.07 -14.09
C ARG A 65 -10.55 -8.24 -12.74
N ASN A 66 -11.30 -8.53 -11.68
CA ASN A 66 -10.72 -8.94 -10.40
C ASN A 66 -9.88 -10.21 -10.60
N GLY A 67 -8.72 -10.27 -9.96
CA GLY A 67 -7.76 -11.37 -10.15
C GLY A 67 -6.84 -11.26 -11.36
N ALA A 68 -7.00 -10.26 -12.24
CA ALA A 68 -6.16 -10.08 -13.44
C ALA A 68 -4.71 -9.61 -13.17
N GLY A 69 -4.26 -9.59 -11.91
CA GLY A 69 -2.88 -9.21 -11.59
C GLY A 69 -2.58 -7.71 -11.42
N LYS A 70 -3.57 -6.82 -11.57
CA LYS A 70 -3.40 -5.35 -11.47
C LYS A 70 -2.68 -4.91 -10.20
N SER A 71 -3.11 -5.38 -9.03
CA SER A 71 -2.47 -5.04 -7.74
C SER A 71 -1.06 -5.60 -7.64
N THR A 72 -0.80 -6.76 -8.25
CA THR A 72 0.55 -7.34 -8.31
C THR A 72 1.47 -6.50 -9.20
N LEU A 73 0.97 -6.04 -10.35
CA LEU A 73 1.70 -5.13 -11.24
C LEU A 73 2.04 -3.81 -10.55
N LEU A 74 1.07 -3.21 -9.84
CA LEU A 74 1.31 -1.98 -9.08
C LEU A 74 2.36 -2.18 -7.97
N LYS A 75 2.31 -3.28 -7.22
CA LYS A 75 3.32 -3.61 -6.18
C LYS A 75 4.72 -3.79 -6.75
N ILE A 76 4.81 -4.37 -7.95
CA ILE A 76 6.07 -4.57 -8.66
C ILE A 76 6.61 -3.23 -9.17
N LEU A 77 5.78 -2.38 -9.76
CA LEU A 77 6.17 -1.03 -10.20
C LEU A 77 6.56 -0.12 -9.02
N SER A 78 5.92 -0.28 -7.86
CA SER A 78 6.27 0.44 -6.63
C SER A 78 7.45 -0.16 -5.87
N ARG A 79 8.12 -1.19 -6.42
CA ARG A 79 9.24 -1.92 -5.79
C ARG A 79 8.95 -2.57 -4.44
N ILE A 80 7.68 -2.77 -4.08
CA ILE A 80 7.28 -3.53 -2.88
C ILE A 80 7.60 -5.02 -3.06
N THR A 81 7.57 -5.51 -4.29
CA THR A 81 7.85 -6.91 -4.60
C THR A 81 8.69 -7.01 -5.86
N ALA A 82 9.76 -7.80 -5.83
CA ALA A 82 10.57 -8.06 -7.02
C ALA A 82 9.81 -8.93 -8.05
N PRO A 83 10.01 -8.71 -9.36
CA PRO A 83 9.49 -9.63 -10.37
C PRO A 83 10.11 -11.02 -10.20
N THR A 84 9.39 -12.06 -10.60
CA THR A 84 9.92 -13.44 -10.57
C THR A 84 10.90 -13.67 -11.73
N GLU A 85 10.63 -13.06 -12.88
CA GLU A 85 11.48 -13.08 -14.08
C GLU A 85 11.38 -11.71 -14.79
N GLY A 86 12.40 -11.32 -15.55
CA GLY A 86 12.47 -10.05 -16.27
C GLY A 86 13.15 -8.90 -15.49
N GLU A 87 13.16 -7.71 -16.08
CA GLU A 87 13.79 -6.51 -15.52
C GLU A 87 12.83 -5.32 -15.53
N ILE A 88 12.94 -4.44 -14.53
CA ILE A 88 12.20 -3.17 -14.47
C ILE A 88 13.18 -2.02 -14.34
N ARG A 89 13.16 -1.12 -15.33
CA ARG A 89 13.97 0.10 -15.34
C ARG A 89 13.06 1.30 -15.11
N LEU A 90 13.22 1.95 -13.95
CA LEU A 90 12.47 3.16 -13.58
C LEU A 90 13.46 4.31 -13.39
N ARG A 91 13.21 5.42 -14.09
CA ARG A 91 13.97 6.68 -13.94
C ARG A 91 13.14 7.68 -13.14
N GLY A 92 13.52 7.90 -11.87
CA GLY A 92 12.82 8.80 -10.95
C GLY A 92 12.30 8.09 -9.69
N ARG A 93 11.57 8.83 -8.86
CA ARG A 93 10.89 8.31 -7.67
C ARG A 93 9.46 7.92 -8.02
N VAL A 94 9.02 6.73 -7.60
CA VAL A 94 7.63 6.28 -7.72
C VAL A 94 6.97 6.51 -6.36
N ALA A 95 5.98 7.40 -6.31
CA ALA A 95 5.11 7.55 -5.15
C ALA A 95 3.80 6.79 -5.44
N SER A 96 3.51 5.76 -4.65
CA SER A 96 2.27 5.00 -4.80
C SER A 96 1.18 5.66 -3.98
N MET A 97 0.04 5.99 -4.60
CA MET A 97 -1.14 6.50 -3.87
C MET A 97 -1.74 5.42 -2.93
N LEU A 98 -1.31 4.16 -3.04
CA LEU A 98 -1.61 3.12 -2.05
C LEU A 98 -1.04 3.43 -0.65
N GLU A 99 -0.11 4.39 -0.56
CA GLU A 99 0.55 4.83 0.68
C GLU A 99 -0.11 6.06 1.32
N VAL A 100 -1.25 6.55 0.80
CA VAL A 100 -1.93 7.68 1.42
C VAL A 100 -2.38 7.31 2.84
N GLY A 101 -1.64 7.82 3.83
CA GLY A 101 -1.82 7.53 5.25
C GLY A 101 -0.92 6.42 5.81
N THR A 102 -0.21 5.64 4.98
CA THR A 102 0.74 4.65 5.49
C THR A 102 2.01 5.35 5.95
N GLY A 103 2.32 5.22 7.24
CA GLY A 103 3.41 5.98 7.85
C GLY A 103 2.95 7.21 8.61
N PHE A 104 1.63 7.45 8.76
CA PHE A 104 1.14 8.36 9.78
C PHE A 104 1.18 7.72 11.16
N ASN A 105 1.69 8.45 12.15
CA ASN A 105 1.66 8.11 13.55
C ASN A 105 0.67 9.04 14.26
N ASN A 106 -0.37 8.44 14.82
CA ASN A 106 -1.48 9.12 15.50
C ASN A 106 -1.06 9.90 16.75
N GLU A 107 0.04 9.50 17.40
CA GLU A 107 0.58 10.19 18.58
C GLU A 107 1.43 11.42 18.23
N MET A 108 1.94 11.48 17.00
CA MET A 108 2.74 12.60 16.50
C MET A 108 1.84 13.73 15.99
N THR A 109 2.36 14.95 15.98
CA THR A 109 1.70 16.13 15.39
C THR A 109 1.61 16.01 13.86
N GLY A 110 0.72 16.78 13.23
CA GLY A 110 0.67 16.87 11.77
C GLY A 110 2.02 17.25 11.17
N ARG A 111 2.73 18.21 11.78
CA ARG A 111 4.07 18.64 11.35
C ARG A 111 5.09 17.51 11.38
N GLU A 112 5.18 16.78 12.49
CA GLU A 112 6.11 15.67 12.62
C GLU A 112 5.77 14.53 11.65
N ASN A 113 4.48 14.31 11.38
CA ASN A 113 4.06 13.37 10.35
C ASN A 113 4.50 13.79 8.95
N ILE A 114 4.49 15.08 8.61
CA ILE A 114 5.04 15.57 7.34
C ILE A 114 6.53 15.20 7.23
N TYR A 115 7.32 15.43 8.28
CA TYR A 115 8.75 15.06 8.29
C TYR A 115 9.00 13.56 8.21
N MET A 116 8.23 12.75 8.94
CA MET A 116 8.37 11.31 8.93
C MET A 116 8.03 10.71 7.56
N ASN A 117 6.92 11.14 6.96
CA ASN A 117 6.59 10.76 5.58
C ASN A 117 7.66 11.28 4.60
N GLY A 118 8.18 12.49 4.87
CA GLY A 118 9.44 13.07 4.36
C GLY A 118 10.58 12.05 4.21
N ALA A 119 10.97 11.48 5.35
CA ALA A 119 12.07 10.54 5.42
C ALA A 119 11.75 9.20 4.75
N ILE A 120 10.53 8.67 4.92
CA ILE A 120 10.09 7.37 4.35
C ILE A 120 10.22 7.36 2.83
N LEU A 121 9.86 8.46 2.19
CA LEU A 121 9.91 8.61 0.73
C LEU A 121 11.28 9.14 0.24
N GLY A 122 12.27 9.22 1.12
CA GLY A 122 13.68 9.47 0.79
C GLY A 122 14.06 10.94 0.60
N MET A 123 13.37 11.88 1.25
CA MET A 123 13.80 13.27 1.32
C MET A 123 14.78 13.53 2.45
N THR A 124 15.66 14.49 2.20
CA THR A 124 16.43 15.15 3.25
C THR A 124 15.55 16.14 4.00
N ARG A 125 15.92 16.44 5.25
CA ARG A 125 15.22 17.44 6.07
C ARG A 125 15.10 18.80 5.37
N ALA A 126 16.17 19.26 4.71
CA ALA A 126 16.18 20.52 3.97
C ALA A 126 15.17 20.56 2.82
N GLU A 127 14.97 19.44 2.11
CA GLU A 127 13.94 19.36 1.07
C GLU A 127 12.53 19.47 1.67
N VAL A 128 12.28 18.85 2.82
CA VAL A 128 11.00 18.96 3.54
C VAL A 128 10.78 20.38 4.05
N ASP A 129 11.79 20.99 4.67
CA ASP A 129 11.75 22.38 5.16
C ASP A 129 11.34 23.34 4.02
N SER A 130 11.88 23.16 2.82
CA SER A 130 11.57 24.01 1.65
C SER A 130 10.13 23.92 1.14
N LYS A 131 9.37 22.92 1.58
CA LYS A 131 8.01 22.61 1.10
C LYS A 131 6.96 22.62 2.22
N ILE A 132 7.38 22.72 3.48
CA ILE A 132 6.50 22.51 4.62
C ILE A 132 5.33 23.49 4.63
N ASP A 133 5.58 24.76 4.34
CA ASP A 133 4.54 25.79 4.32
C ASP A 133 3.52 25.52 3.22
N GLN A 134 3.97 25.10 2.03
CA GLN A 134 3.09 24.72 0.92
C GLN A 134 2.22 23.51 1.26
N ILE A 135 2.78 22.51 1.97
CA ILE A 135 2.03 21.32 2.42
C ILE A 135 0.96 21.73 3.43
N ILE A 136 1.33 22.58 4.40
CA ILE A 136 0.43 23.07 5.45
C ILE A 136 -0.72 23.86 4.84
N GLU A 137 -0.42 24.78 3.93
CA GLU A 137 -1.40 25.59 3.22
C GLU A 137 -2.36 24.71 2.39
N PHE A 138 -1.83 23.79 1.58
CA PHE A 138 -2.65 22.88 0.76
C PHE A 138 -3.53 21.94 1.60
N SER A 139 -3.08 21.57 2.81
CA SER A 139 -3.85 20.73 3.72
C SER A 139 -4.99 21.46 4.42
N GLU A 140 -4.99 22.80 4.42
CA GLU A 140 -5.89 23.64 5.20
C GLU A 140 -5.89 23.29 6.71
N CYS A 141 -4.80 22.67 7.21
CA CYS A 141 -4.66 22.24 8.60
C CYS A 141 -3.76 23.17 9.42
N GLY A 142 -3.49 24.40 8.96
CA GLY A 142 -2.54 25.34 9.56
C GLY A 142 -2.67 25.49 11.08
N ASP A 143 -3.85 25.84 11.56
CA ASP A 143 -4.11 26.06 12.99
C ASP A 143 -3.92 24.81 13.86
N PHE A 144 -4.01 23.63 13.25
CA PHE A 144 -3.95 22.34 13.95
C PHE A 144 -2.66 21.57 13.66
N ILE A 145 -1.72 22.13 12.89
CA ILE A 145 -0.58 21.38 12.39
C ILE A 145 0.32 20.82 13.51
N ASP A 146 0.39 21.53 14.63
CA ASP A 146 1.15 21.16 15.82
C ASP A 146 0.29 20.38 16.85
N THR A 147 -0.90 19.93 16.44
CA THR A 147 -1.78 19.05 17.23
C THR A 147 -1.58 17.58 16.82
N PRO A 148 -1.59 16.61 17.76
CA PRO A 148 -1.53 15.19 17.44
C PRO A 148 -2.63 14.75 16.46
N VAL A 149 -2.28 13.97 15.44
CA VAL A 149 -3.21 13.61 14.35
C VAL A 149 -4.39 12.77 14.83
N LYS A 150 -4.28 12.07 15.96
CA LYS A 150 -5.43 11.39 16.59
C LYS A 150 -6.59 12.32 16.97
N ARG A 151 -6.34 13.63 17.08
CA ARG A 151 -7.36 14.65 17.36
C ARG A 151 -7.94 15.27 16.09
N TYR A 152 -7.42 14.90 14.91
CA TYR A 152 -7.93 15.40 13.66
C TYR A 152 -9.29 14.77 13.37
N SER A 153 -10.17 15.53 12.73
CA SER A 153 -11.32 14.90 12.07
C SER A 153 -10.83 13.98 10.95
N SER A 154 -11.64 12.99 10.56
CA SER A 154 -11.32 12.11 9.43
C SER A 154 -11.04 12.90 8.14
N GLY A 155 -11.72 14.04 7.95
CA GLY A 155 -11.49 14.92 6.80
C GLY A 155 -10.13 15.62 6.84
N MET A 156 -9.73 16.14 8.00
CA MET A 156 -8.40 16.76 8.17
C MET A 156 -7.27 15.74 7.98
N PHE A 157 -7.43 14.53 8.53
CA PHE A 157 -6.47 13.44 8.33
C PHE A 157 -6.27 13.15 6.84
N VAL A 158 -7.39 13.00 6.11
CA VAL A 158 -7.38 12.76 4.66
C VAL A 158 -6.72 13.93 3.92
N LYS A 159 -7.10 15.18 4.22
CA LYS A 159 -6.48 16.37 3.61
C LYS A 159 -4.96 16.38 3.80
N LEU A 160 -4.47 16.19 5.03
CA LEU A 160 -3.04 16.16 5.31
C LEU A 160 -2.34 14.99 4.60
N ALA A 161 -2.90 13.79 4.63
CA ALA A 161 -2.36 12.62 3.95
C ALA A 161 -2.28 12.79 2.43
N PHE A 162 -3.24 13.50 1.83
CA PHE A 162 -3.24 13.86 0.40
C PHE A 162 -2.40 15.09 0.07
N SER A 163 -2.01 15.89 1.05
CA SER A 163 -1.22 17.11 0.82
C SER A 163 0.26 16.81 0.64
N VAL A 164 0.74 15.77 1.32
CA VAL A 164 2.16 15.40 1.31
C VAL A 164 2.59 14.91 -0.09
N PRO A 165 1.98 13.91 -0.75
CA PRO A 165 2.51 13.36 -2.02
C PRO A 165 2.42 14.25 -3.30
N PRO A 166 1.39 15.09 -3.52
CA PRO A 166 1.30 15.94 -4.72
C PRO A 166 2.25 17.15 -4.68
N THR A 167 2.32 17.88 -3.57
CA THR A 167 3.28 19.00 -3.40
C THR A 167 4.73 18.52 -3.43
N TRP A 168 4.95 17.26 -3.06
CA TRP A 168 6.23 16.55 -3.15
C TRP A 168 6.74 16.38 -4.58
N THR A 169 5.87 16.00 -5.51
CA THR A 169 6.23 15.57 -6.88
C THR A 169 6.18 16.69 -7.90
N ALA A 170 5.63 17.86 -7.54
CA ALA A 170 5.44 19.01 -8.42
C ALA A 170 6.73 19.63 -9.02
N ARG A 171 7.93 19.18 -8.63
CA ARG A 171 9.21 19.67 -9.20
C ARG A 171 9.86 18.71 -10.21
N SER A 172 9.25 17.56 -10.49
CA SER A 172 9.85 16.50 -11.33
C SER A 172 9.08 16.17 -12.63
N TRP A 173 8.01 16.91 -12.95
CA TRP A 173 7.27 16.78 -14.21
C TRP A 173 7.68 17.84 -15.22
#